data_AF-A0A0P1KQL0-F1
#
_entry.id   AF-A0A0P1KQL0-F1
#
_cell.length_a   1.000
_cell.length_b   1.000
_cell.length_c   1.000
_cell.angle_alpha   90.00
_cell.angle_beta   90.00
_cell.angle_gamma   90.00
#
_symmetry.space_group_name_H-M   'P 1'
#
loop_
_entity.id
_entity.type
_entity.pdbx_description
1 polymer ?
#
loop_
_entity_poly.entity_id
_entity_poly.type
_entity_poly.pdbx_seq_one_letter_code
_entity_poly.pdbx_strand_id
1 'polypeptide(L)'
;MVNVPKTRRTYCKGKQCRKHTQHKVTQYKAGKASLYAQGKRRYDRKQRGFGGQTRPIFHKKAKVTKKVVLRLECVVCKTRAQLSLKRCKHFELGGEKKQKGQALQF
;
A
#
# COMPACT_ATOMS: atom_id res chain seq x y z
N MET A 1 -5.84 -15.86 6.56
CA MET A 1 -6.49 -14.56 6.28
C MET A 1 -5.96 -13.53 7.26
N VAL A 2 -5.58 -12.33 6.82
CA VAL A 2 -5.11 -11.24 7.70
C VAL A 2 -6.15 -10.13 7.71
N ASN A 3 -6.73 -9.87 8.88
CA ASN A 3 -7.71 -8.81 9.10
C ASN A 3 -7.07 -7.64 9.87
N VAL A 4 -7.27 -6.42 9.38
CA VAL A 4 -6.83 -5.18 10.04
C VAL A 4 -8.03 -4.26 10.26
N PRO A 5 -8.19 -3.63 11.43
CA PRO A 5 -9.28 -2.69 11.67
C PRO A 5 -9.16 -1.43 10.79
N LYS A 6 -10.31 -0.87 10.40
CA LYS A 6 -10.39 0.43 9.67
C LYS A 6 -9.91 1.62 10.51
N THR A 7 -9.73 1.43 11.81
CA THR A 7 -9.34 2.44 12.78
C THR A 7 -8.21 1.94 13.65
N ARG A 8 -7.14 2.73 13.82
CA ARG A 8 -6.01 2.39 14.71
C ARG A 8 -5.52 3.63 15.46
N ARG A 9 -5.32 3.52 16.78
CA ARG A 9 -4.58 4.53 17.55
C ARG A 9 -3.08 4.28 17.38
N THR A 10 -2.36 5.30 16.92
CA THR A 10 -0.89 5.24 16.76
C THR A 10 -0.30 6.64 16.84
N TYR A 11 1.02 6.72 16.94
CA TYR A 11 1.73 7.99 17.03
C TYR A 11 1.58 8.81 15.75
N CYS A 12 1.17 10.08 15.91
CA CYS A 12 1.08 11.03 14.82
C CYS A 12 2.29 11.98 14.82
N LYS A 13 3.08 11.95 13.75
CA LYS A 13 4.25 12.84 13.54
C LYS A 13 3.90 14.26 13.09
N GLY A 14 2.62 14.62 13.04
CA GLY A 14 2.19 15.97 12.68
C GLY A 14 2.68 16.99 13.71
N LYS A 15 3.16 18.15 13.25
CA LYS A 15 3.72 19.21 14.11
C LYS A 15 2.78 19.61 15.25
N GLN A 16 1.47 19.65 14.97
CA GLN A 16 0.41 19.99 15.94
C GLN A 16 -0.03 18.84 16.85
N CYS A 17 0.31 17.58 16.52
CA CYS A 17 -0.14 16.42 17.28
C CYS A 17 0.96 15.88 18.19
N ARG A 18 2.07 15.40 17.61
CA ARG A 18 3.19 14.73 18.32
C ARG A 18 2.75 13.79 19.46
N LYS A 19 1.62 13.11 19.28
CA LYS A 19 0.97 12.26 20.28
C LYS A 19 0.21 11.12 19.61
N HIS A 20 -0.25 10.16 20.40
CA HIS A 20 -1.09 9.07 19.90
C HIS A 20 -2.48 9.60 19.56
N THR A 21 -2.87 9.46 18.29
CA THR A 21 -4.19 9.89 17.80
C THR A 21 -4.89 8.77 17.05
N GLN A 22 -6.19 8.92 16.86
CA GLN A 22 -6.98 8.02 16.02
C GLN A 22 -6.62 8.22 14.55
N HIS A 23 -6.28 7.13 13.87
CA HIS A 23 -6.02 7.12 12.43
C HIS A 23 -7.08 6.30 11.69
N LYS A 24 -7.53 6.81 10.54
CA LYS A 24 -8.29 6.04 9.54
C LYS A 24 -7.29 5.23 8.73
N VAL A 25 -7.51 3.93 8.66
CA VAL A 25 -6.65 2.98 7.96
C VAL A 25 -7.26 2.72 6.59
N THR A 26 -6.48 2.85 5.53
CA THR A 26 -6.86 2.49 4.17
C THR A 26 -5.75 1.68 3.51
N GLN A 27 -6.07 0.88 2.49
CA GLN A 27 -5.06 0.19 1.70
C GLN A 27 -4.42 1.17 0.72
N TYR A 28 -3.09 1.18 0.64
CA TYR A 28 -2.38 1.95 -0.38
C TYR A 28 -2.68 1.40 -1.78
N LYS A 29 -2.92 2.31 -2.72
CA LYS A 29 -3.01 2.03 -4.16
C LYS A 29 -1.93 2.84 -4.88
N ALA A 30 -1.28 2.21 -5.86
CA ALA A 30 -0.35 2.93 -6.73
C ALA A 30 -1.13 3.95 -7.57
N GLY A 31 -0.60 5.17 -7.68
CA GLY A 31 -1.15 6.20 -8.56
C GLY A 31 -0.81 5.93 -10.03
N LYS A 32 -1.47 6.68 -10.93
CA LYS A 32 -1.15 6.69 -12.36
C LYS A 32 0.29 7.14 -12.58
N ALA A 33 1.03 6.45 -13.44
CA ALA A 33 2.39 6.84 -13.79
C ALA A 33 2.40 8.17 -14.56
N SER A 34 3.26 9.11 -14.15
CA SER A 34 3.44 10.40 -14.85
C SER A 34 4.35 10.25 -16.07
N LEU A 35 3.94 10.82 -17.20
CA LEU A 35 4.72 10.83 -18.45
C LEU A 35 5.89 11.82 -18.42
N TYR A 36 5.78 12.88 -17.61
CA TYR A 36 6.75 13.98 -17.58
C TYR A 36 7.91 13.75 -16.60
N ALA A 37 7.87 12.65 -15.84
CA ALA A 37 8.98 12.24 -14.99
C ALA A 37 10.26 12.09 -15.84
N GLN A 38 11.40 12.55 -15.31
CA GLN A 38 12.68 12.58 -16.04
C GLN A 38 13.06 11.21 -16.65
N GLY A 39 12.81 10.12 -15.92
CA GLY A 39 13.08 8.76 -16.38
C GLY A 39 12.24 8.35 -17.59
N LYS A 40 10.95 8.71 -17.61
CA LYS A 40 10.04 8.41 -18.72
C LYS A 40 10.40 9.25 -19.95
N ARG A 41 10.64 10.55 -19.80
CA ARG A 41 11.14 11.43 -20.88
C ARG A 41 12.42 10.89 -21.52
N ARG A 42 13.37 10.44 -20.69
CA ARG A 42 14.63 9.84 -21.16
C ARG A 42 14.39 8.51 -21.89
N TYR A 43 13.52 7.65 -21.36
CA TYR A 43 13.17 6.37 -21.99
C TYR A 43 12.54 6.59 -23.37
N ASP A 44 11.55 7.47 -23.47
CA ASP A 44 10.85 7.75 -24.72
C ASP A 44 11.78 8.36 -25.77
N ARG A 45 12.68 9.27 -25.36
CA ARG A 45 13.73 9.80 -26.23
C ARG A 45 14.68 8.71 -26.72
N LYS A 46 15.08 7.77 -25.85
CA LYS A 46 15.97 6.65 -26.22
C LYS A 46 15.27 5.66 -27.16
N GLN A 47 13.96 5.48 -26.98
CA GLN A 47 13.16 4.51 -27.73
C GLN A 47 12.73 5.02 -29.11
N ARG A 48 12.92 6.31 -29.42
CA ARG A 48 12.55 6.90 -30.71
C ARG A 48 13.55 6.50 -31.80
N GLY A 49 13.04 6.22 -33.00
CA GLY A 49 13.83 5.83 -34.16
C GLY A 49 13.90 4.32 -34.34
N PHE A 50 14.89 3.86 -35.09
CA PHE A 50 15.13 2.43 -35.36
C PHE A 50 16.00 1.79 -34.26
N GLY A 51 16.03 0.45 -34.21
CA GLY A 51 16.85 -0.30 -33.24
C GLY A 51 16.07 -1.07 -32.17
N GLY A 52 14.74 -1.07 -32.22
CA GLY A 52 13.89 -1.93 -31.40
C GLY A 52 13.84 -1.55 -29.92
N GLN A 53 13.73 -2.55 -29.03
CA GLN A 53 13.57 -2.33 -27.59
C GLN A 53 14.90 -1.98 -26.91
N THR A 54 15.01 -0.78 -26.34
CA THR A 54 16.31 -0.24 -25.85
C THR A 54 16.64 -0.51 -24.38
N ARG A 55 15.72 -1.12 -23.62
CA ARG A 55 15.91 -1.48 -22.20
C ARG A 55 15.36 -2.88 -21.92
N PRO A 56 15.97 -3.63 -20.97
CA PRO A 56 15.54 -4.98 -20.64
C PRO A 56 14.10 -5.04 -20.12
N ILE A 57 13.37 -6.09 -20.52
CA ILE A 57 12.04 -6.44 -20.00
C ILE A 57 12.22 -7.61 -19.02
N PHE A 58 11.61 -7.52 -17.85
CA PHE A 58 11.72 -8.56 -16.82
C PHE A 58 10.67 -9.66 -17.03
N HIS A 59 11.11 -10.90 -17.24
CA HIS A 59 10.22 -12.06 -17.46
C HIS A 59 10.14 -13.05 -16.28
N LYS A 60 11.16 -13.12 -15.41
CA LYS A 60 11.29 -14.19 -14.39
C LYS A 60 10.62 -13.84 -13.05
N LYS A 61 9.32 -13.53 -13.05
CA LYS A 61 8.56 -13.20 -11.83
C LYS A 61 8.33 -14.43 -10.95
N ALA A 62 9.04 -14.49 -9.81
CA ALA A 62 8.85 -15.57 -8.82
C ALA A 62 7.85 -15.25 -7.70
N LYS A 63 7.63 -13.98 -7.36
CA LYS A 63 6.79 -13.62 -6.19
C LYS A 63 5.30 -13.66 -6.53
N VAL A 64 4.56 -14.47 -5.77
CA VAL A 64 3.09 -14.62 -5.91
C VAL A 64 2.29 -13.58 -5.12
N THR A 65 2.86 -12.98 -4.08
CA THR A 65 2.24 -11.93 -3.25
C THR A 65 2.97 -10.60 -3.33
N LYS A 66 2.38 -9.55 -2.74
CA LYS A 66 3.00 -8.24 -2.52
C LYS A 66 2.98 -7.92 -1.01
N LYS A 67 3.83 -7.01 -0.56
CA LYS A 67 3.69 -6.44 0.80
C LYS A 67 2.54 -5.44 0.77
N VAL A 68 1.54 -5.66 1.62
CA VAL A 68 0.43 -4.71 1.75
C VAL A 68 0.93 -3.49 2.53
N VAL A 69 0.68 -2.30 1.99
CA VAL A 69 0.99 -1.04 2.67
C VAL A 69 -0.32 -0.39 3.10
N LEU A 70 -0.39 -0.04 4.38
CA LEU A 70 -1.48 0.71 4.96
C LEU A 70 -1.17 2.20 4.90
N ARG A 71 -2.15 3.00 4.51
CA ARG A 71 -2.14 4.46 4.63
C ARG A 71 -2.95 4.84 5.87
N LEU A 72 -2.27 5.44 6.83
CA LEU A 72 -2.83 5.89 8.10
C LEU A 72 -3.05 7.40 8.01
N GLU A 73 -4.29 7.85 8.03
CA GLU A 73 -4.64 9.27 8.02
C GLU A 73 -5.10 9.70 9.41
N CYS A 74 -4.39 10.67 10.01
CA CYS A 74 -4.75 11.23 11.31
C CYS A 74 -6.07 11.99 11.22
N VAL A 75 -7.01 11.71 12.13
CA VAL A 75 -8.31 12.38 12.15
C VAL A 75 -8.18 13.88 12.43
N VAL A 76 -7.22 14.26 13.28
CA VAL A 76 -7.01 15.64 13.77
C VAL A 76 -6.29 16.51 12.73
N CYS A 77 -5.03 16.21 12.40
CA CYS A 77 -4.21 17.06 11.53
C CYS A 77 -4.13 16.59 10.07
N LYS A 78 -4.87 15.55 9.69
CA LYS A 78 -4.91 14.96 8.33
C LYS A 78 -3.55 14.50 7.77
N THR A 79 -2.51 14.46 8.60
CA THR A 79 -1.21 13.92 8.19
C THR A 79 -1.33 12.43 7.90
N ARG A 80 -0.55 11.99 6.93
CA ARG A 80 -0.58 10.63 6.41
C ARG A 80 0.74 9.92 6.71
N ALA A 81 0.65 8.70 7.21
CA ALA A 81 1.79 7.81 7.40
C ALA A 81 1.58 6.50 6.63
N GLN A 82 2.67 5.87 6.21
CA GLN A 82 2.66 4.58 5.54
C GLN A 82 3.23 3.51 6.47
N LEU A 83 2.57 2.36 6.54
CA LEU A 83 3.03 1.20 7.31
C LEU A 83 2.97 -0.05 6.45
N SER A 84 4.11 -0.71 6.24
CA SER A 84 4.18 -1.96 5.48
C SER A 84 3.96 -3.17 6.37
N LEU A 85 3.11 -4.10 5.93
CA LEU A 85 2.91 -5.40 6.57
C LEU A 85 3.86 -6.47 5.99
N LYS A 86 3.90 -7.63 6.66
CA LYS A 86 4.45 -8.87 6.09
C LYS A 86 3.60 -9.32 4.89
N ARG A 87 4.15 -10.21 4.05
CA ARG A 87 3.44 -10.73 2.87
C ARG A 87 2.28 -11.63 3.31
N CYS A 88 1.12 -11.48 2.69
CA CYS A 88 -0.05 -12.33 2.90
C CYS A 88 -0.74 -12.60 1.56
N LYS A 89 -1.44 -13.73 1.45
CA LYS A 89 -2.25 -14.09 0.26
C LYS A 89 -3.63 -13.41 0.30
N HIS A 90 -4.29 -13.48 1.45
CA HIS A 90 -5.61 -12.87 1.68
C HIS A 90 -5.49 -11.78 2.75
N PHE A 91 -5.89 -10.56 2.38
CA PHE A 91 -5.92 -9.38 3.23
C PHE A 91 -7.31 -8.75 3.18
N GLU A 92 -7.85 -8.44 4.36
CA GLU A 92 -9.13 -7.77 4.51
C GLU A 92 -9.00 -6.60 5.49
N LEU A 93 -9.79 -5.55 5.26
CA LEU A 93 -9.79 -4.35 6.07
C LEU A 93 -11.18 -4.13 6.68
N GLY A 94 -11.27 -4.31 7.99
CA GLY A 94 -12.51 -4.22 8.76
C GLY A 94 -13.42 -5.42 8.59
N GLY A 95 -12.85 -6.63 8.44
CA GLY A 95 -13.61 -7.87 8.55
C GLY A 95 -14.07 -8.11 9.98
N GLU A 96 -14.96 -9.09 10.17
CA GLU A 96 -15.47 -9.45 11.49
C GLU A 96 -14.39 -10.06 12.39
N LYS A 97 -14.55 -9.84 13.69
CA LYS A 97 -13.68 -10.47 14.68
C LYS A 97 -14.14 -11.92 14.86
N LYS A 98 -13.18 -12.84 14.94
CA LYS A 98 -13.48 -14.23 15.26
C LYS A 98 -14.17 -14.33 16.62
N GLN A 99 -15.32 -15.01 16.66
CA GLN A 99 -16.03 -15.33 17.90
C GLN A 99 -15.34 -16.52 18.59
N LYS A 100 -15.32 -16.50 19.94
CA LYS A 100 -14.70 -17.57 20.74
C LYS A 100 -15.75 -18.65 21.03
N GLY A 101 -15.37 -19.93 20.86
CA GLY A 101 -16.17 -21.07 21.33
C GLY A 101 -17.46 -21.37 20.57
N GLN A 102 -17.62 -20.85 19.35
CA GLN A 102 -18.77 -21.23 18.53
C GLN A 102 -18.58 -22.59 17.88
N ALA A 103 -19.66 -23.37 17.85
CA ALA A 103 -19.73 -24.61 17.10
C ALA A 103 -19.58 -24.30 15.59
N LEU A 104 -18.82 -25.15 14.91
CA LEU A 104 -18.74 -25.11 13.46
C LEU A 104 -20.12 -25.47 12.91
N GLN A 105 -20.66 -24.64 12.01
CA GLN A 105 -21.83 -25.03 11.24
C GLN A 105 -21.37 -25.90 10.08
N PHE A 106 -21.97 -27.09 9.98
CA PHE A 106 -21.74 -28.06 8.91
C PHE A 106 -22.77 -27.87 7.81
#